data_AF-A0A7S2JBZ9-F1
#
_entry.id   AF-A0A7S2JBZ9-F1
#
_cell.length_a   1.000
_cell.length_b   1.000
_cell.length_c   1.000
_cell.angle_alpha   90.00
_cell.angle_beta   90.00
_cell.angle_gamma   90.00
#
_symmetry.space_group_name_H-M   'P 1'
#
loop_
_entity.id
_entity.type
_entity.pdbx_description
1 polymer ?
#
loop_
_entity_poly.entity_id
_entity_poly.type
_entity_poly.pdbx_seq_one_letter_code
_entity_poly.pdbx_strand_id
1 'polypeptide(L)'
;FIVYHELVKTTQLYVRDLTQLPPMALLLFGGSLKREGTPYKNDRGGQEVVLAVGGLVRFSVPVRFVEALYAVRKQLDMLLRKRTEQGLNRHPSGVFSNSEADQDIKLLRAVSGLVACPQEESDDEEDDHGGQQQQGGWHKGGYKKNKGDKKAQKARRKHRDHHPSWR
;
A
#
# COMPACT_ATOMS: atom_id res chain seq x y z
N PHE A 1 8.47 3.60 -5.59
CA PHE A 1 9.39 2.44 -5.63
C PHE A 1 10.59 2.77 -6.49
N ILE A 2 11.73 2.10 -6.29
CA ILE A 2 12.92 2.30 -7.14
C ILE A 2 13.34 0.98 -7.79
N VAL A 3 13.80 1.07 -9.03
CA VAL A 3 14.51 -0.01 -9.71
C VAL A 3 15.93 0.47 -9.98
N TYR A 4 16.89 -0.43 -9.82
CA TYR A 4 18.29 -0.13 -10.04
C TYR A 4 18.92 -1.05 -11.06
N HIS A 5 19.94 -0.53 -11.73
CA HIS A 5 20.73 -1.29 -12.69
C HIS A 5 21.93 -1.98 -12.02
N GLU A 6 22.66 -1.26 -11.15
CA GLU A 6 23.88 -1.79 -10.52
C GLU A 6 23.88 -1.57 -9.00
N LEU A 7 24.25 -2.63 -8.28
CA LEU A 7 24.49 -2.64 -6.84
C LEU A 7 25.98 -2.91 -6.59
N VAL A 8 26.68 -1.94 -6.03
CA VAL A 8 28.13 -2.00 -5.79
C VAL A 8 28.39 -2.09 -4.30
N LYS A 9 29.19 -3.08 -3.89
CA LYS A 9 29.65 -3.22 -2.51
C LYS A 9 31.11 -2.78 -2.41
N THR A 10 31.35 -1.70 -1.68
CA THR A 10 32.70 -1.27 -1.29
C THR A 10 32.85 -1.43 0.23
N THR A 11 32.91 -0.33 0.98
CA THR A 11 32.78 -0.30 2.44
C THR A 11 31.32 -0.39 2.87
N GLN A 12 30.40 0.08 2.02
CA GLN A 12 28.96 -0.01 2.18
C GLN A 12 28.31 -0.43 0.86
N LEU A 13 27.00 -0.67 0.89
CA LEU A 13 26.21 -1.03 -0.28
C LEU A 13 25.71 0.26 -0.96
N TYR A 14 26.09 0.46 -2.22
CA TYR A 14 25.69 1.61 -3.01
C TYR A 14 24.90 1.18 -4.25
N VAL A 15 23.91 1.99 -4.61
CA VAL A 15 23.13 1.84 -5.85
C VAL A 15 23.59 2.92 -6.80
N ARG A 16 24.11 2.57 -7.98
CA ARG A 16 24.75 3.54 -8.90
C ARG A 16 23.80 4.20 -9.88
N ASP A 17 22.77 3.49 -10.31
CA ASP A 17 21.74 4.02 -11.21
C ASP A 17 20.37 3.58 -10.69
N LEU A 18 19.51 4.55 -10.39
CA LEU A 18 18.16 4.30 -9.91
C LEU A 18 17.13 5.08 -10.75
N THR A 19 16.01 4.42 -10.99
CA THR A 19 14.84 5.02 -11.64
C THR A 19 13.66 4.84 -10.72
N GLN A 20 12.96 5.94 -10.41
CA GLN A 20 11.70 5.88 -9.69
C GLN A 20 10.63 5.27 -10.60
N LEU A 21 9.89 4.31 -10.06
CA LEU A 21 8.75 3.70 -10.75
C LEU A 21 7.46 3.90 -9.96
N PRO A 22 6.36 4.23 -10.67
CA PRO A 22 5.04 4.26 -10.06
C PRO A 22 4.62 2.84 -9.64
N PRO A 23 3.86 2.68 -8.56
CA PRO A 23 3.38 1.37 -8.10
C PRO A 23 2.65 0.58 -9.19
N MET A 24 1.88 1.28 -10.03
CA MET A 24 1.15 0.67 -11.14
C MET A 24 2.08 -0.01 -12.17
N ALA A 25 3.28 0.53 -12.42
CA ALA A 25 4.24 -0.09 -13.33
C ALA A 25 4.71 -1.46 -12.80
N LEU A 26 4.98 -1.56 -11.49
CA LEU A 26 5.33 -2.84 -10.85
C LEU A 26 4.15 -3.81 -10.83
N LEU A 27 2.93 -3.30 -10.60
CA LEU A 27 1.71 -4.08 -10.65
C LEU A 27 1.34 -4.57 -12.05
N LEU A 28 1.84 -3.99 -13.14
CA LEU A 28 1.58 -4.46 -14.50
C LEU A 28 2.74 -5.29 -15.07
N PHE A 29 3.97 -4.80 -14.94
CA PHE A 29 5.16 -5.37 -15.59
C PHE A 29 6.10 -6.10 -14.62
N GLY A 30 5.87 -6.00 -13.32
CA GLY A 30 6.60 -6.81 -12.35
C GLY A 30 6.29 -8.30 -12.52
N GLY A 31 7.04 -9.16 -11.83
CA GLY A 31 6.91 -10.61 -11.90
C GLY A 31 5.56 -11.18 -11.46
N SER A 32 5.54 -12.42 -10.97
CA SER A 32 4.29 -13.11 -10.62
C SER A 32 3.43 -12.30 -9.63
N LEU A 33 2.18 -12.00 -9.99
CA LEU A 33 1.22 -11.31 -9.15
C LEU A 33 0.34 -12.33 -8.41
N LYS A 34 0.48 -12.42 -7.09
CA LYS A 34 -0.30 -13.33 -6.25
C LYS A 34 -1.15 -12.54 -5.27
N ARG A 35 -2.41 -12.94 -5.15
CA ARG A 35 -3.29 -12.44 -4.11
C ARG A 35 -2.91 -13.09 -2.78
N GLU A 36 -2.70 -12.27 -1.75
CA GLU A 36 -2.41 -12.71 -0.39
C GLU A 36 -3.61 -12.43 0.51
N GLY A 37 -4.05 -13.46 1.24
CA GLY A 37 -5.10 -13.33 2.26
C GLY A 37 -6.51 -13.08 1.72
N THR A 38 -7.42 -12.79 2.66
CA THR A 38 -8.81 -12.42 2.38
C THR A 38 -8.95 -10.91 2.29
N PRO A 39 -9.98 -10.39 1.58
CA PRO A 39 -10.27 -8.97 1.59
C PRO A 39 -10.46 -8.44 3.00
N TYR A 40 -10.01 -7.22 3.24
CA TYR A 40 -10.22 -6.49 4.49
C TYR A 40 -10.83 -5.13 4.20
N LYS A 41 -11.43 -4.52 5.22
CA LYS A 41 -11.98 -3.16 5.11
C LYS A 41 -10.88 -2.16 5.45
N ASN A 42 -10.69 -1.17 4.59
CA ASN A 42 -9.83 -0.02 4.89
C ASN A 42 -10.57 1.00 5.77
N ASP A 43 -9.85 2.00 6.29
CA ASP A 43 -10.40 3.02 7.18
C ASP A 43 -11.48 3.90 6.53
N ARG A 44 -11.52 3.92 5.20
CA ARG A 44 -12.53 4.63 4.39
C ARG A 44 -13.73 3.74 4.01
N GLY A 45 -13.83 2.53 4.59
CA GLY A 45 -14.94 1.59 4.38
C GLY A 45 -14.90 0.81 3.05
N GLY A 46 -13.87 0.99 2.23
CA GLY A 46 -13.64 0.22 1.02
C GLY A 46 -13.07 -1.17 1.30
N GLN A 47 -13.37 -2.14 0.45
CA GLN A 47 -12.74 -3.46 0.51
C GLN A 47 -11.44 -3.49 -0.30
N GLU A 48 -10.34 -3.81 0.38
CA GLU A 48 -9.02 -3.95 -0.21
C GLU A 48 -8.47 -5.36 -0.02
N VAL A 49 -7.48 -5.71 -0.84
CA VAL A 49 -6.74 -6.96 -0.73
C VAL A 49 -5.27 -6.71 -1.05
N VAL A 50 -4.41 -7.53 -0.43
CA VAL A 50 -2.97 -7.45 -0.67
C VAL A 50 -2.60 -8.26 -1.90
N LEU A 51 -1.90 -7.63 -2.83
CA LEU A 51 -1.26 -8.27 -3.98
C LEU A 51 0.26 -8.26 -3.81
N ALA A 52 0.88 -9.42 -3.93
CA ALA A 52 2.33 -9.58 -3.91
C ALA A 52 2.88 -9.75 -5.32
N VAL A 53 3.82 -8.88 -5.71
CA VAL A 53 4.61 -8.95 -6.94
C VAL A 53 5.94 -9.63 -6.63
N GLY A 54 6.22 -10.74 -7.30
CA GLY A 54 7.48 -11.49 -7.15
C GLY A 54 7.70 -12.06 -5.74
N GLY A 55 6.66 -12.14 -4.90
CA GLY A 55 6.73 -12.65 -3.53
C GLY A 55 7.42 -11.71 -2.53
N LEU A 56 7.85 -10.52 -2.94
CA LEU A 56 8.59 -9.57 -2.10
C LEU A 56 7.83 -8.27 -1.92
N VAL A 57 7.28 -7.71 -3.01
CA VAL A 57 6.66 -6.38 -3.00
C VAL A 57 5.17 -6.51 -2.81
N ARG A 58 4.61 -5.88 -1.77
CA ARG A 58 3.18 -5.95 -1.43
C ARG A 58 2.48 -4.63 -1.72
N PHE A 59 1.29 -4.72 -2.31
CA PHE A 59 0.43 -3.58 -2.61
C PHE A 59 -0.95 -3.83 -2.03
N SER A 60 -1.53 -2.84 -1.35
CA SER A 60 -2.96 -2.86 -1.05
C SER A 60 -3.72 -2.29 -2.24
N VAL A 61 -4.68 -3.06 -2.75
CA VAL A 61 -5.46 -2.68 -3.94
C VAL A 61 -6.95 -2.93 -3.67
N PRO A 62 -7.85 -2.03 -4.09
CA PRO A 62 -9.28 -2.28 -3.99
C PRO A 62 -9.68 -3.54 -4.77
N VAL A 63 -10.53 -4.38 -4.17
CA VAL A 63 -10.90 -5.70 -4.72
C VAL A 63 -11.42 -5.61 -6.16
N ARG A 64 -12.17 -4.55 -6.48
CA ARG A 64 -12.71 -4.27 -7.82
C ARG A 64 -11.66 -4.15 -8.93
N PHE A 65 -10.43 -3.77 -8.60
CA PHE A 65 -9.36 -3.60 -9.60
C PHE A 65 -8.56 -4.88 -9.84
N VAL A 66 -8.69 -5.87 -8.96
CA VAL A 66 -7.87 -7.10 -9.01
C VAL A 66 -8.12 -7.86 -10.31
N GLU A 67 -9.39 -8.10 -10.65
CA GLU A 67 -9.75 -8.82 -11.88
C GLU A 67 -9.32 -8.06 -13.13
N ALA A 68 -9.48 -6.74 -13.14
CA ALA A 68 -9.04 -5.88 -14.22
C ALA A 68 -7.51 -5.95 -14.43
N LEU A 69 -6.73 -5.91 -13.35
CA LEU A 69 -5.26 -6.03 -13.40
C LEU A 69 -4.82 -7.37 -14.00
N TYR A 70 -5.43 -8.48 -13.58
CA TYR A 70 -5.15 -9.79 -14.15
C TYR A 70 -5.53 -9.88 -15.62
N ALA A 71 -6.68 -9.31 -16.00
CA ALA A 71 -7.13 -9.29 -17.39
C ALA A 71 -6.17 -8.50 -18.29
N VAL A 72 -5.77 -7.29 -17.86
CA VAL A 72 -4.83 -6.43 -18.60
C VAL A 72 -3.47 -7.13 -18.76
N ARG A 73 -2.92 -7.72 -17.68
CA ARG A 73 -1.67 -8.50 -17.76
C ARG A 73 -1.76 -9.63 -18.77
N LYS A 74 -2.86 -10.41 -18.73
CA LYS A 74 -3.06 -11.53 -19.66
C LYS A 74 -3.14 -11.06 -21.11
N GLN A 75 -3.85 -9.97 -21.38
CA GLN A 75 -3.95 -9.39 -22.72
C GLN A 75 -2.60 -8.86 -23.21
N LEU A 76 -1.83 -8.20 -22.34
CA LEU A 76 -0.47 -7.75 -22.65
C LEU A 76 0.45 -8.92 -22.97
N ASP A 77 0.46 -9.97 -22.16
CA ASP A 77 1.29 -11.16 -22.40
C ASP A 77 0.93 -11.83 -23.74
N MET A 78 -0.36 -11.90 -24.07
CA MET A 78 -0.81 -12.44 -25.35
C MET A 78 -0.34 -11.58 -26.53
N LEU A 79 -0.47 -10.26 -26.43
CA LEU A 79 0.00 -9.31 -27.45
C LEU A 79 1.51 -9.43 -27.64
N LEU A 80 2.28 -9.45 -26.56
CA LEU A 80 3.74 -9.57 -26.60
C LEU A 80 4.18 -10.91 -27.18
N ARG A 81 3.52 -12.02 -26.80
CA ARG A 81 3.80 -13.35 -27.37
C ARG A 81 3.53 -13.40 -28.87
N LYS A 82 2.35 -12.92 -29.31
CA LYS A 82 1.99 -12.78 -30.72
C LYS A 82 3.08 -12.02 -31.48
N ARG A 83 3.62 -10.95 -30.89
CA ARG A 83 4.68 -10.16 -31.50
C ARG A 83 6.03 -10.87 -31.54
N THR A 84 6.40 -11.62 -30.50
CA THR A 84 7.63 -12.40 -30.50
C THR A 84 7.60 -13.56 -31.50
N GLU A 85 6.46 -14.24 -31.63
CA GLU A 85 6.26 -15.38 -32.53
C GLU A 85 6.23 -14.96 -34.01
N GLN A 86 5.70 -13.77 -34.31
CA GLN A 86 5.67 -13.22 -35.67
C GLN A 86 7.04 -12.75 -36.17
N GLY A 87 8.04 -12.70 -35.29
CA GLY A 87 9.37 -12.15 -35.56
C GLY A 87 9.35 -10.62 -35.58
N LEU A 88 10.30 -10.01 -34.87
CA LEU A 88 10.44 -8.55 -34.77
C LEU A 88 10.69 -7.84 -36.12
N ASN A 89 10.96 -8.60 -37.19
CA ASN A 89 11.50 -8.14 -38.47
C ASN A 89 10.49 -8.03 -39.62
N ARG A 90 9.18 -8.21 -39.41
CA ARG A 90 8.19 -7.94 -40.47
C ARG A 90 7.53 -6.57 -40.27
N HIS A 91 8.01 -5.66 -41.12
CA HIS A 91 7.58 -4.29 -41.44
C HIS A 91 8.28 -3.12 -40.71
N PRO A 92 9.00 -2.25 -41.44
CA PRO A 92 9.66 -1.03 -40.91
C PRO A 92 8.68 0.10 -40.58
N SER A 93 7.39 -0.06 -40.83
CA SER A 93 6.36 0.84 -40.29
C SER A 93 5.82 0.22 -39.01
N GLY A 94 6.22 0.75 -37.86
CA GLY A 94 5.76 0.36 -36.52
C GLY A 94 4.27 0.68 -36.27
N VAL A 95 3.40 0.27 -37.17
CA VAL A 95 1.97 0.53 -37.15
C VAL A 95 1.28 -0.81 -37.26
N PHE A 96 0.48 -1.10 -36.25
CA PHE A 96 -0.49 -2.19 -36.27
C PHE A 96 -1.41 -1.95 -37.49
N SER A 97 -1.29 -2.76 -38.54
CA SER A 97 -2.15 -2.63 -39.73
C SER A 97 -3.39 -3.55 -39.60
N ASN A 98 -4.57 -2.97 -39.84
CA ASN A 98 -5.94 -3.55 -39.88
C ASN A 98 -6.63 -3.78 -38.52
N SER A 99 -7.95 -3.57 -38.44
CA SER A 99 -8.81 -3.39 -37.24
C SER A 99 -8.55 -4.18 -35.94
N GLU A 100 -7.90 -5.35 -35.98
CA GLU A 100 -7.39 -6.05 -34.78
C GLU A 100 -6.27 -5.23 -34.10
N ALA A 101 -5.48 -4.52 -34.90
CA ALA A 101 -4.55 -3.46 -34.54
C ALA A 101 -5.14 -2.39 -33.61
N ASP A 102 -6.38 -2.01 -33.86
CA ASP A 102 -7.02 -0.93 -33.11
C ASP A 102 -7.27 -1.35 -31.68
N GLN A 103 -7.52 -2.64 -31.43
CA GLN A 103 -7.68 -3.18 -30.09
C GLN A 103 -6.35 -3.22 -29.35
N ASP A 104 -5.27 -3.65 -30.02
CA ASP A 104 -3.91 -3.68 -29.46
C ASP A 104 -3.41 -2.27 -29.13
N ILE A 105 -3.61 -1.29 -30.03
CA ILE A 105 -3.27 0.12 -29.79
C ILE A 105 -4.09 0.68 -28.63
N LYS A 106 -5.40 0.39 -28.56
CA LYS A 106 -6.26 0.85 -27.45
C LYS A 106 -5.79 0.29 -26.12
N LEU A 107 -5.40 -1.00 -26.07
CA LEU A 107 -4.84 -1.63 -24.88
C LEU A 107 -3.55 -0.92 -24.45
N LEU A 108 -2.61 -0.72 -25.37
CA LEU A 108 -1.35 -0.05 -25.06
C LEU A 108 -1.55 1.40 -24.60
N ARG A 109 -2.51 2.14 -25.19
CA ARG A 109 -2.90 3.47 -24.71
C ARG A 109 -3.51 3.43 -23.32
N ALA A 110 -4.38 2.47 -23.03
CA ALA A 110 -4.98 2.31 -21.71
C ALA A 110 -3.90 2.01 -20.65
N VAL A 111 -2.96 1.12 -20.97
CA VAL A 111 -1.83 0.79 -20.10
C VAL A 111 -0.91 1.98 -19.89
N SER A 112 -0.60 2.73 -20.95
CA SER A 112 0.16 3.98 -20.83
C SER A 112 -0.55 5.00 -19.93
N GLY A 113 -1.87 5.14 -20.04
CA GLY A 113 -2.67 5.98 -19.15
C GLY A 113 -2.67 5.51 -17.69
N LEU A 114 -2.76 4.19 -17.45
CA LEU A 114 -2.68 3.63 -16.10
C LEU A 114 -1.32 3.89 -15.44
N VAL A 115 -0.23 3.76 -16.19
CA VAL A 115 1.14 3.99 -15.68
C VAL A 115 1.44 5.47 -15.48
N ALA A 116 0.91 6.33 -16.35
CA ALA A 116 1.12 7.77 -16.27
C ALA A 116 0.28 8.45 -15.18
N CYS A 117 -0.71 7.77 -14.61
CA CYS A 117 -1.52 8.29 -13.51
C CYS A 117 -0.66 8.44 -12.25
N PRO A 118 -0.35 9.68 -11.82
CA PRO A 118 0.40 9.88 -10.58
C PRO A 118 -0.48 9.43 -9.42
N GLN A 119 0.06 8.57 -8.55
CA GLN A 119 -0.53 8.44 -7.22
C GLN A 119 -0.11 9.70 -6.45
N GLU A 120 -1.08 10.52 -6.09
CA GLU A 120 -0.88 11.61 -5.13
C GLU A 120 -0.20 11.02 -3.90
N GLU A 121 0.99 11.53 -3.59
CA GLU A 121 1.64 11.32 -2.30
C GLU A 121 0.65 11.81 -1.25
N SER A 122 0.11 10.90 -0.46
CA SER A 122 -0.42 11.28 0.83
C SER A 122 0.79 11.68 1.67
N ASP A 123 1.10 12.97 1.67
CA ASP A 123 1.99 13.58 2.64
C ASP A 123 1.37 13.31 4.01
N ASP A 124 1.84 12.25 4.68
CA ASP A 124 1.69 12.15 6.12
C ASP A 124 2.58 13.27 6.69
N GLU A 125 1.99 14.43 6.96
CA GLU A 125 2.67 15.54 7.65
C GLU A 125 3.25 15.02 8.98
N GLU A 126 4.58 14.91 9.06
CA GLU A 126 5.29 14.80 10.32
C GLU A 126 5.10 16.12 11.09
N ASP A 127 4.29 16.11 12.16
CA ASP A 127 4.21 17.18 13.14
C ASP A 127 5.60 17.38 13.81
N ASP A 128 6.42 18.25 13.21
CA ASP A 128 7.66 18.77 13.78
C ASP A 128 7.32 19.70 14.95
N HIS A 129 7.65 19.29 16.17
CA HIS A 129 7.72 20.17 17.35
C HIS A 129 9.17 20.39 17.75
N GLY A 130 9.92 21.10 16.90
CA GLY A 130 11.20 21.72 17.28
C GLY A 130 10.99 23.02 18.05
N GLY A 131 11.44 23.07 19.32
CA GLY A 131 11.31 24.30 20.12
C GLY A 131 12.00 24.34 21.48
N GLN A 132 13.34 24.42 21.45
CA GLN A 132 14.23 25.13 22.40
C GLN A 132 14.63 24.52 23.76
N GLN A 133 15.94 24.33 23.80
CA GLN A 133 16.86 24.22 24.92
C GLN A 133 16.83 25.46 25.82
N GLN A 134 16.68 25.28 27.14
CA GLN A 134 17.20 26.22 28.14
C GLN A 134 17.47 25.51 29.47
N GLN A 135 18.65 25.79 30.02
CA GLN A 135 19.21 25.26 31.25
C GLN A 135 18.49 25.84 32.48
N GLY A 136 18.36 25.07 33.57
CA GLY A 136 18.04 25.65 34.88
C GLY A 136 17.51 24.66 35.92
N GLY A 137 18.33 24.39 36.93
CA GLY A 137 17.95 24.52 38.35
C GLY A 137 16.90 23.55 38.94
N TRP A 138 17.37 22.69 39.84
CA TRP A 138 16.57 21.96 40.82
C TRP A 138 15.77 22.92 41.72
N HIS A 139 14.45 22.77 41.83
CA HIS A 139 13.71 23.14 43.04
C HIS A 139 12.45 22.29 43.26
N LYS A 140 12.28 21.94 44.54
CA LYS A 140 11.22 21.15 45.16
C LYS A 140 9.84 21.84 45.08
N GLY A 141 8.79 21.01 45.09
CA GLY A 141 7.60 21.28 45.90
C GLY A 141 6.30 21.45 45.14
N GLY A 142 5.24 20.79 45.62
CA GLY A 142 3.87 21.23 45.37
C GLY A 142 2.88 20.13 45.04
N TYR A 143 2.45 19.37 46.05
CA TYR A 143 1.14 18.72 46.04
C TYR A 143 0.05 19.78 45.76
N LYS A 144 -0.74 19.61 44.71
CA LYS A 144 -2.03 20.31 44.56
C LYS A 144 -3.15 19.33 44.23
N LYS A 145 -4.21 19.50 45.02
CA LYS A 145 -5.38 18.67 45.25
C LYS A 145 -6.58 19.39 44.64
N ASN A 146 -7.28 18.76 43.70
CA ASN A 146 -8.68 19.05 43.34
C ASN A 146 -9.40 17.70 43.50
N LYS A 147 -10.31 17.41 44.45
CA LYS A 147 -11.49 18.11 45.00
C LYS A 147 -12.47 18.59 43.93
N GLY A 148 -13.58 17.84 43.80
CA GLY A 148 -14.69 18.05 42.88
C GLY A 148 -15.24 16.69 42.41
N ASP A 149 -15.66 15.82 43.32
CA ASP A 149 -17.07 15.63 43.71
C ASP A 149 -17.90 14.85 42.67
N LYS A 150 -18.14 13.56 42.96
CA LYS A 150 -19.37 13.04 43.56
C LYS A 150 -20.53 12.96 42.57
N LYS A 151 -20.76 11.76 42.03
CA LYS A 151 -22.07 11.09 41.90
C LYS A 151 -21.92 9.84 41.02
N ALA A 152 -21.49 8.72 41.58
CA ALA A 152 -21.73 7.38 41.01
C ALA A 152 -21.21 6.26 41.92
N GLN A 153 -21.53 6.26 43.22
CA GLN A 153 -21.23 5.09 44.05
C GLN A 153 -22.19 4.98 45.24
N LYS A 154 -23.48 4.84 44.92
CA LYS A 154 -24.50 4.46 45.90
C LYS A 154 -25.51 3.48 45.30
N ALA A 155 -25.01 2.40 44.70
CA ALA A 155 -25.72 1.14 44.54
C ALA A 155 -25.01 0.09 45.44
N ARG A 156 -25.06 0.32 46.75
CA ARG A 156 -25.70 -0.57 47.74
C ARG A 156 -25.53 -2.06 47.41
N ARG A 157 -24.34 -2.56 47.74
CA ARG A 157 -24.15 -3.86 48.41
C ARG A 157 -25.16 -3.95 49.56
N LYS A 158 -26.19 -4.78 49.43
CA LYS A 158 -26.96 -5.38 50.53
C LYS A 158 -27.56 -6.70 50.04
N HIS A 159 -26.76 -7.75 50.00
CA HIS A 159 -27.24 -9.13 50.16
C HIS A 159 -26.07 -10.09 50.43
N ARG A 160 -25.69 -10.17 51.70
CA ARG A 160 -24.86 -11.17 52.40
C ARG A 160 -24.82 -10.62 53.82
N ASP A 161 -25.27 -11.28 54.87
CA ASP A 161 -25.32 -12.70 55.17
C ASP A 161 -26.54 -12.94 56.07
N HIS A 162 -27.18 -14.11 56.04
CA HIS A 162 -27.91 -14.69 57.18
C HIS A 162 -27.93 -16.21 57.02
N HIS A 163 -27.22 -16.89 57.92
CA HIS A 163 -27.25 -18.34 58.15
C HIS A 163 -28.03 -18.58 59.45
N PRO A 164 -28.89 -19.61 59.52
CA PRO A 164 -28.99 -20.42 60.73
C PRO A 164 -29.05 -21.92 60.36
N SER A 165 -28.13 -22.78 60.83
CA SER A 165 -28.11 -23.49 62.12
C SER A 165 -29.26 -24.52 62.32
N TRP A 166 -28.90 -25.80 62.17
CA TRP A 166 -29.40 -27.05 62.79
C TRP A 166 -30.90 -27.28 63.02
N ARG A 167 -31.48 -28.33 62.43
CA ARG A 167 -31.65 -29.67 63.05
C ARG A 167 -32.17 -30.68 62.02
#